data_AF-A0A7W6JFI3-F1
#
_entry.id   AF-A0A7W6JFI3-F1
#
_cell.length_a   1.000
_cell.length_b   1.000
_cell.length_c   1.000
_cell.angle_alpha   90.00
_cell.angle_beta   90.00
_cell.angle_gamma   90.00
#
_symmetry.space_group_name_H-M   'P 1'
#
loop_
_entity.id
_entity.type
_entity.pdbx_description
1 polymer ?
#
loop_
_entity_poly.entity_id
_entity_poly.type
_entity_poly.pdbx_seq_one_letter_code
_entity_poly.pdbx_strand_id
1 'polypeptide(L)'
;MTEVRLASTFSPYLGGRYREDGPWSGQEFREDFLVPWMTDAIREHQLLVLDLDGVAGVPSSFLEEAFGGLLRNTRWSIQQVRAVLKLKASDPDLWPYVKLADQFMSEAANRH
;
A
#
# COMPACT_ATOMS: atom_id res chain seq x y z
N MET A 1 5.43 -3.78 -16.50
CA MET A 1 5.04 -4.27 -15.17
C MET A 1 6.19 -3.99 -14.24
N THR A 2 5.92 -3.37 -13.11
CA THR A 2 6.89 -3.06 -12.07
C THR A 2 6.55 -3.91 -10.85
N GLU A 3 7.54 -4.62 -10.32
CA GLU A 3 7.40 -5.39 -9.09
C GLU A 3 8.34 -4.84 -8.04
N VAL A 4 7.81 -4.57 -6.85
CA VAL A 4 8.56 -3.98 -5.75
C VAL A 4 8.31 -4.78 -4.49
N ARG A 5 9.38 -5.17 -3.79
CA ARG A 5 9.29 -5.81 -2.48
C ARG A 5 9.34 -4.77 -1.37
N LEU A 6 8.30 -4.73 -0.54
CA LEU A 6 8.15 -3.75 0.53
C LEU A 6 9.30 -3.84 1.54
N ALA A 7 9.65 -5.07 1.96
CA ALA A 7 10.68 -5.30 2.96
C ALA A 7 12.07 -4.77 2.58
N SER A 8 12.47 -4.91 1.31
CA SER A 8 13.79 -4.49 0.83
C SER A 8 13.83 -3.04 0.34
N THR A 9 12.69 -2.51 -0.11
CA THR A 9 12.62 -1.16 -0.72
C THR A 9 12.31 -0.10 0.32
N PHE A 10 11.52 -0.46 1.33
CA PHE A 10 11.13 0.44 2.41
C PHE A 10 11.74 -0.05 3.73
N SER A 11 11.16 -1.08 4.33
CA SER A 11 11.68 -1.65 5.58
C SER A 11 11.05 -3.01 5.87
N PRO A 12 11.78 -3.97 6.46
CA PRO A 12 11.20 -5.20 6.99
C PRO A 12 10.40 -4.97 8.28
N TYR A 13 10.59 -3.83 8.95
CA TYR A 13 9.89 -3.44 10.18
C TYR A 13 9.09 -2.17 9.94
N LEU A 14 7.76 -2.31 9.86
CA LEU A 14 6.84 -1.23 9.52
C LEU A 14 6.33 -0.53 10.77
N GLY A 15 6.18 0.79 10.67
CA GLY A 15 5.83 1.69 11.76
C GLY A 15 4.32 2.00 11.87
N GLY A 16 4.02 3.13 12.51
CA GLY A 16 2.66 3.61 12.78
C GLY A 16 1.96 4.23 11.57
N ARG A 17 0.96 5.08 11.85
CA ARG A 17 0.21 5.77 10.79
C ARG A 17 1.06 6.89 10.21
N TYR A 18 1.50 7.80 11.05
CA TYR A 18 2.07 9.08 10.65
C TYR A 18 3.57 9.14 10.89
N ARG A 19 4.26 10.04 10.19
CA ARG A 19 5.71 10.25 10.35
C ARG A 19 6.11 10.65 11.78
N GLU A 20 5.20 11.31 12.49
CA GLU A 20 5.36 11.69 13.89
C GLU A 20 5.30 10.50 14.86
N ASP A 21 4.70 9.37 14.46
CA ASP A 21 4.61 8.15 15.26
C ASP A 21 5.95 7.37 15.27
N GLY A 22 6.90 7.75 14.42
CA GLY A 22 8.20 7.10 14.28
C GLY A 22 8.56 6.77 12.82
N PRO A 23 9.72 6.13 12.61
CA PRO A 23 10.20 5.78 11.28
C PRO A 23 9.31 4.72 10.62
N TRP A 24 9.40 4.63 9.29
CA TRP A 24 8.73 3.60 8.48
C TRP A 24 7.20 3.65 8.57
N SER A 25 6.65 4.87 8.66
CA SER A 25 5.21 5.08 8.83
C SER A 25 4.42 4.81 7.55
N GLY A 26 3.12 4.53 7.69
CA GLY A 26 2.21 4.36 6.54
C GLY A 26 2.10 5.63 5.69
N GLN A 27 2.15 6.79 6.32
CA GLN A 27 2.18 8.09 5.66
C GLN A 27 3.46 8.27 4.83
N GLU A 28 4.61 7.97 5.41
CA GLU A 28 5.91 8.01 4.72
C GLU A 28 5.90 7.12 3.48
N PHE A 29 5.51 5.85 3.65
CA PHE A 29 5.41 4.92 2.53
C PHE A 29 4.43 5.40 1.46
N ARG A 30 3.27 5.94 1.86
CA ARG A 30 2.27 6.44 0.92
C ARG A 30 2.82 7.58 0.08
N GLU A 31 3.35 8.61 0.73
CA GLU A 31 3.73 9.87 0.08
C GLU A 31 5.00 9.74 -0.75
N ASP A 32 6.01 9.05 -0.21
CA ASP A 32 7.35 9.05 -0.82
C ASP A 32 7.53 7.90 -1.83
N PHE A 33 6.71 6.86 -1.75
CA PHE A 33 6.87 5.65 -2.57
C PHE A 33 5.58 5.28 -3.32
N LEU A 34 4.50 4.98 -2.61
CA LEU A 34 3.30 4.41 -3.23
C LEU A 34 2.62 5.38 -4.19
N VAL A 35 2.45 6.65 -3.82
CA VAL A 35 1.83 7.67 -4.69
C VAL A 35 2.66 7.92 -5.96
N PRO A 36 3.99 8.11 -5.90
CA PRO A 36 4.82 8.18 -7.10
C PRO A 36 4.68 6.95 -8.01
N TRP A 37 4.81 5.74 -7.46
CA TRP A 37 4.69 4.51 -8.25
C TRP A 37 3.30 4.33 -8.87
N MET A 38 2.24 4.65 -8.14
CA MET A 38 0.88 4.61 -8.65
C MET A 38 0.65 5.63 -9.76
N THR A 39 1.23 6.83 -9.64
CA THR A 39 1.13 7.86 -10.67
C THR A 39 1.74 7.38 -11.97
N ASP A 40 2.96 6.81 -11.92
CA ASP A 40 3.63 6.26 -13.10
C ASP A 40 2.87 5.06 -13.66
N ALA A 41 2.43 4.12 -12.80
CA ALA A 41 1.68 2.94 -13.20
C ALA A 41 0.36 3.28 -13.91
N ILE A 42 -0.39 4.26 -13.40
CA ILE A 42 -1.64 4.75 -14.03
C ILE A 42 -1.34 5.43 -15.36
N ARG A 43 -0.34 6.32 -15.41
CA ARG A 43 0.03 7.07 -16.62
C ARG A 43 0.46 6.13 -17.75
N GLU A 44 1.21 5.08 -17.40
CA GLU A 44 1.79 4.15 -18.37
C GLU A 44 0.94 2.91 -18.62
N HIS A 45 -0.23 2.82 -17.96
CA HIS A 45 -1.09 1.64 -17.99
C HIS A 45 -0.35 0.34 -17.64
N GLN A 46 0.56 0.40 -16.68
CA GLN A 46 1.36 -0.74 -16.24
C GLN A 46 0.91 -1.26 -14.88
N LEU A 47 1.02 -2.57 -14.69
CA LEU A 47 0.80 -3.19 -13.38
C LEU A 47 1.95 -2.82 -12.43
N LEU A 48 1.58 -2.40 -11.23
CA LEU A 48 2.43 -2.28 -10.04
C LEU A 48 2.09 -3.45 -9.10
N VAL A 49 3.06 -4.35 -8.91
CA VAL A 49 2.95 -5.46 -7.98
C VAL A 49 3.75 -5.14 -6.73
N LEU A 50 3.08 -5.01 -5.60
CA LEU A 50 3.72 -4.84 -4.30
C LEU A 50 3.77 -6.19 -3.58
N ASP A 51 4.98 -6.69 -3.41
CA ASP A 51 5.30 -7.92 -2.70
C ASP A 51 5.51 -7.61 -1.21
N LEU A 52 4.67 -8.20 -0.36
CA LEU A 52 4.76 -8.07 1.09
C LEU A 52 5.71 -9.09 1.73
N ASP A 53 6.26 -10.04 0.97
CA ASP A 53 7.18 -11.03 1.52
C ASP A 53 8.43 -10.38 2.15
N GLY A 54 8.84 -10.92 3.30
CA GLY A 54 10.01 -10.47 4.05
C GLY A 54 9.74 -9.40 5.11
N VAL A 55 8.51 -8.91 5.25
CA VAL A 55 8.13 -8.08 6.40
C VAL A 55 7.94 -8.95 7.64
N ALA A 56 8.38 -8.46 8.80
CA ALA A 56 8.18 -9.17 10.07
C ALA A 56 6.71 -9.17 10.55
N GLY A 57 5.91 -8.28 9.98
CA GLY A 57 4.50 -8.07 10.28
C GLY A 57 4.08 -6.70 9.79
N VAL A 58 2.78 -6.52 9.56
CA VAL A 58 2.24 -5.24 9.09
C VAL A 58 1.22 -4.72 10.09
N PRO A 59 1.50 -3.59 10.77
CA PRO A 59 0.52 -2.94 11.63
C PRO A 59 -0.75 -2.60 10.83
N SER A 60 -1.93 -2.83 11.41
CA SER A 60 -3.20 -2.46 10.75
C SER A 60 -3.28 -0.96 10.48
N SER A 61 -2.74 -0.16 11.41
CA SER A 61 -2.57 1.29 11.29
C SER A 61 -1.73 1.68 10.07
N PHE A 62 -0.62 0.98 9.82
CA PHE A 62 0.20 1.18 8.63
C PHE A 62 -0.63 0.93 7.36
N LEU A 63 -1.33 -0.20 7.26
CA LEU A 63 -2.14 -0.56 6.09
C LEU A 63 -3.26 0.43 5.83
N GLU A 64 -3.95 0.87 6.89
CA GLU A 64 -5.03 1.84 6.78
C GLU A 64 -4.54 3.17 6.22
N GLU A 65 -3.38 3.63 6.68
CA GLU A 65 -2.83 4.92 6.26
C GLU A 65 -2.15 4.84 4.89
N ALA A 66 -1.45 3.74 4.61
CA ALA A 66 -0.83 3.50 3.32
C ALA A 66 -1.88 3.33 2.20
N PHE A 67 -2.81 2.39 2.35
CA PHE A 67 -3.72 1.99 1.28
C PHE A 67 -5.09 2.66 1.37
N GLY A 68 -5.68 2.74 2.56
CA GLY A 68 -6.91 3.52 2.75
C GLY A 68 -6.63 5.02 2.52
N GLY A 69 -5.51 5.51 3.06
CA GLY A 69 -5.09 6.88 2.87
C GLY A 69 -4.68 7.21 1.44
N LEU A 70 -4.27 6.23 0.62
CA LEU A 70 -4.06 6.42 -0.82
C LEU A 70 -5.33 6.97 -1.49
N LEU A 71 -6.48 6.33 -1.27
CA LEU A 71 -7.75 6.77 -1.86
C LEU A 71 -8.30 8.04 -1.20
N ARG A 72 -8.08 8.24 0.10
CA ARG A 72 -8.53 9.46 0.79
C ARG A 72 -7.78 10.71 0.34
N ASN A 73 -6.50 10.59 0.01
CA ASN A 73 -5.61 11.72 -0.28
C ASN A 73 -5.29 11.90 -1.77
N THR A 74 -5.86 11.07 -2.65
CA THR A 74 -5.72 11.20 -4.10
C THR A 74 -7.08 11.34 -4.75
N ARG A 75 -7.11 11.68 -6.05
CA ARG A 75 -8.34 11.74 -6.85
C ARG A 75 -8.64 10.43 -7.57
N TRP A 76 -7.92 9.35 -7.26
CA TRP A 76 -8.09 8.07 -7.92
C TRP A 76 -9.32 7.35 -7.41
N SER A 77 -10.06 6.72 -8.32
CA SER A 77 -11.11 5.80 -7.94
C SER A 77 -10.50 4.45 -7.55
N ILE A 78 -11.21 3.69 -6.71
CA ILE A 78 -10.81 2.32 -6.37
C ILE A 78 -10.68 1.42 -7.61
N GLN A 79 -11.47 1.69 -8.66
CA GLN A 79 -11.39 0.96 -9.93
C GLN A 79 -10.07 1.25 -10.65
N GLN A 80 -9.63 2.52 -10.70
CA GLN A 80 -8.33 2.88 -11.26
C GLN A 80 -7.19 2.24 -10.47
N VAL A 81 -7.26 2.30 -9.13
CA VAL A 81 -6.22 1.69 -8.28
C VAL A 81 -6.17 0.18 -8.47
N ARG A 82 -7.29 -0.54 -8.41
CA ARG A 82 -7.33 -2.01 -8.59
C ARG A 82 -6.95 -2.49 -9.98
N ALA A 83 -7.09 -1.63 -11.01
CA ALA A 83 -6.66 -1.94 -12.36
C ALA A 83 -5.14 -2.07 -12.46
N VAL A 84 -4.38 -1.28 -11.69
CA VAL A 84 -2.92 -1.23 -11.77
C VAL A 84 -2.21 -1.83 -10.55
N LEU A 85 -2.72 -1.64 -9.34
CA LEU A 85 -2.11 -2.13 -8.10
C LEU A 85 -2.52 -3.58 -7.83
N LYS A 86 -1.52 -4.44 -7.64
CA LYS A 86 -1.70 -5.80 -7.13
C LYS A 86 -0.84 -5.99 -5.90
N LEU A 87 -1.45 -6.47 -4.82
CA LEU A 87 -0.74 -6.89 -3.61
C LEU A 87 -0.54 -8.39 -3.68
N LYS A 88 0.66 -8.86 -3.36
CA LYS A 88 0.96 -10.29 -3.28
C LYS A 88 1.79 -10.62 -2.04
N ALA A 89 1.66 -11.86 -1.61
CA ALA A 89 2.53 -12.49 -0.65
C ALA A 89 2.56 -14.00 -0.93
N SER A 90 3.74 -14.59 -0.93
CA SER A 90 3.93 -16.03 -1.06
C SER A 90 3.74 -16.72 0.30
N ASP A 91 4.06 -16.02 1.40
CA ASP A 91 3.83 -16.50 2.75
C ASP A 91 2.33 -16.43 3.13
N PRO A 92 1.67 -17.57 3.45
CA PRO A 92 0.28 -17.60 3.88
C PRO A 92 -0.03 -16.75 5.11
N ASP A 93 0.94 -16.57 6.01
CA ASP A 93 0.77 -15.75 7.22
C ASP A 93 0.59 -14.26 6.88
N LEU A 94 0.99 -13.85 5.68
CA LEU A 94 0.85 -12.48 5.19
C LEU A 94 -0.43 -12.24 4.39
N TRP A 95 -1.17 -13.29 4.00
CA TRP A 95 -2.44 -13.15 3.26
C TRP A 95 -3.50 -12.30 3.97
N PRO A 96 -3.63 -12.34 5.32
CA PRO A 96 -4.54 -11.44 6.03
C PRO A 96 -4.22 -9.96 5.78
N TYR A 97 -2.95 -9.58 5.64
CA TYR A 97 -2.55 -8.19 5.37
C TYR A 97 -2.92 -7.75 3.95
N VAL A 98 -2.78 -8.64 2.96
CA VAL A 98 -3.25 -8.39 1.59
C VAL A 98 -4.75 -8.10 1.57
N LYS A 99 -5.54 -8.94 2.27
CA LYS A 99 -7.00 -8.76 2.37
C LYS A 99 -7.37 -7.48 3.12
N LEU A 100 -6.67 -7.20 4.21
CA LEU A 100 -6.93 -6.03 5.04
C LEU A 100 -6.61 -4.72 4.31
N ALA A 101 -5.53 -4.69 3.51
CA ALA A 101 -5.23 -3.55 2.65
C ALA A 101 -6.35 -3.28 1.63
N ASP A 102 -6.87 -4.33 0.97
CA ASP A 102 -7.99 -4.19 0.03
C ASP A 102 -9.29 -3.78 0.72
N GLN A 103 -9.52 -4.24 1.95
CA GLN A 103 -10.63 -3.78 2.78
C GLN A 103 -10.51 -2.29 3.09
N PHE A 104 -9.35 -1.79 3.53
CA PHE A 104 -9.16 -0.37 3.79
C PHE A 104 -9.33 0.50 2.55
N MET A 105 -8.89 0.03 1.37
CA MET A 105 -9.19 0.71 0.11
C MET A 105 -10.71 0.75 -0.15
N SER A 106 -11.41 -0.37 0.03
CA SER A 106 -12.87 -0.45 -0.17
C SER A 106 -13.63 0.47 0.78
N GLU A 107 -13.26 0.50 2.05
CA GLU A 107 -13.87 1.38 3.05
C GLU A 107 -13.61 2.86 2.73
N ALA A 108 -12.38 3.20 2.34
CA ALA A 108 -12.05 4.57 1.94
C ALA A 108 -12.85 5.02 0.71
N ALA A 109 -13.09 4.12 -0.24
CA ALA A 109 -13.89 4.41 -1.43
C ALA A 109 -15.38 4.60 -1.14
N ASN A 110 -15.92 3.99 -0.09
CA ASN A 110 -17.35 4.03 0.24
C ASN A 110 -17.75 5.18 1.16
N ARG A 111 -16.79 5.86 1.79
CA ARG A 111 -17.04 7.08 2.58
C ARG A 111 -17.13 8.26 1.61
N HIS A 112 -18.33 8.51 1.08
CA HIS A 112 -18.68 9.71 0.32
C HIS A 112 -19.58 10.60 1.17
#